data_AF-A0A5K1GVK2-F1
#
_entry.id   AF-A0A5K1GVK2-F1
#
_cell.length_a   1.000
_cell.length_b   1.000
_cell.length_c   1.000
_cell.angle_alpha   90.00
_cell.angle_beta   90.00
_cell.angle_gamma   90.00
#
_symmetry.space_group_name_H-M   'P 1'
#
loop_
_entity.id
_entity.type
_entity.pdbx_description
1 polymer ?
#
loop_
_entity_poly.entity_id
_entity_poly.type
_entity_poly.pdbx_seq_one_letter_code
_entity_poly.pdbx_strand_id
1 'polypeptide(L)'
;FLLNKTIDVLLYVDRLDSYRVDNLDRQVVKAITEAFGIDLWRRGLVVLTHAQLSPPDGLSYDEFLSRRSEAVLRIVRLGARIRKQDFQ
;
A
#
# COMPACT_ATOMS: atom_id res chain seq x y z
N PHE A 1 11.89 -18.87 -1.62
CA PHE A 1 12.33 -18.62 -0.21
C PHE A 1 11.15 -18.53 0.77
N LEU A 2 10.03 -17.86 0.43
CA LEU A 2 8.88 -17.71 1.35
C LEU A 2 7.71 -18.68 1.13
N LEU A 3 7.66 -19.40 0.00
CA LEU A 3 6.50 -20.20 -0.42
C LEU A 3 6.09 -21.35 0.54
N ASN A 4 6.97 -21.75 1.46
CA ASN A 4 6.72 -22.83 2.43
C ASN A 4 6.69 -22.32 3.88
N LYS A 5 6.50 -21.01 4.09
CA LYS A 5 6.42 -20.40 5.41
C LYS A 5 5.06 -19.75 5.61
N THR A 6 4.57 -19.80 6.85
CA THR A 6 3.37 -19.04 7.24
C THR A 6 3.73 -17.56 7.29
N ILE A 7 2.90 -16.72 6.67
CA ILE A 7 3.00 -15.27 6.75
C ILE A 7 1.88 -14.76 7.66
N ASP A 8 2.27 -14.24 8.82
CA ASP A 8 1.32 -13.74 9.81
C ASP A 8 0.88 -12.30 9.50
N VAL A 9 1.82 -11.47 9.02
CA VAL A 9 1.57 -10.06 8.70
C VAL A 9 2.35 -9.68 7.43
N LEU A 10 1.71 -8.90 6.55
CA LEU A 10 2.36 -8.23 5.42
C LEU A 10 2.53 -6.75 5.76
N LEU A 11 3.76 -6.23 5.68
CA LEU A 11 4.03 -4.79 5.70
C LEU A 11 4.32 -4.32 4.27
N TYR A 12 3.36 -3.61 3.67
CA TYR A 12 3.55 -2.94 2.39
C TYR A 12 4.10 -1.54 2.65
N VAL A 13 5.41 -1.37 2.49
CA VAL A 13 6.11 -0.14 2.86
C VAL A 13 6.27 0.78 1.65
N ASP A 14 5.95 2.06 1.84
CA ASP A 14 6.18 3.12 0.87
C ASP A 14 6.63 4.40 1.61
N ARG A 15 7.02 5.44 0.87
CA ARG A 15 7.45 6.74 1.40
C ARG A 15 6.29 7.73 1.45
N LEU A 16 6.13 8.39 2.59
CA LEU A 16 5.16 9.48 2.74
C LEU A 16 5.53 10.68 1.86
N ASP A 17 6.81 11.03 1.80
CA ASP A 17 7.37 12.17 1.06
C ASP A 17 7.52 11.94 -0.48
N SER A 18 6.90 10.88 -1.01
CA SER A 18 6.86 10.63 -2.46
C SER A 18 5.65 11.31 -3.11
N TYR A 19 5.90 11.90 -4.28
CA TYR A 19 4.90 12.68 -5.04
C TYR A 19 4.14 11.89 -6.10
N ARG A 20 4.57 10.65 -6.37
CA ARG A 20 3.99 9.85 -7.44
C ARG A 20 3.60 8.47 -6.95
N VAL A 21 2.47 8.05 -7.49
CA VAL A 21 1.98 6.69 -7.45
C VAL A 21 1.67 6.33 -8.88
N ASP A 22 2.42 5.41 -9.45
CA ASP A 22 2.40 5.13 -10.88
C ASP A 22 2.07 3.66 -11.20
N ASN A 23 2.17 3.30 -12.49
CA ASN A 23 1.85 1.96 -12.94
C ASN A 23 2.83 0.90 -12.44
N LEU A 24 4.05 1.29 -12.03
CA LEU A 24 5.03 0.39 -11.44
C LEU A 24 4.55 -0.08 -10.07
N ASP A 25 4.01 0.82 -9.24
CA ASP A 25 3.43 0.46 -7.93
C ASP A 25 2.31 -0.58 -8.09
N ARG A 26 1.48 -0.41 -9.12
CA ARG A 26 0.44 -1.38 -9.45
C ARG A 26 1.01 -2.74 -9.84
N GLN A 27 2.10 -2.77 -10.59
CA GLN A 27 2.77 -4.01 -10.99
C GLN A 27 3.39 -4.74 -9.79
N VAL A 28 3.96 -4.00 -8.83
CA VAL A 28 4.48 -4.57 -7.57
C VAL A 28 3.37 -5.25 -6.79
N VAL A 29 2.24 -4.55 -6.57
CA VAL A 29 1.08 -5.11 -5.87
C VAL A 29 0.55 -6.34 -6.60
N LYS A 30 0.43 -6.29 -7.92
CA LYS A 30 0.00 -7.42 -8.74
C LYS A 30 0.91 -8.63 -8.55
N ALA A 31 2.23 -8.44 -8.61
CA ALA A 31 3.21 -9.51 -8.44
C ALA A 31 3.14 -10.16 -7.05
N ILE A 32 2.94 -9.35 -5.99
CA ILE A 32 2.71 -9.87 -4.62
C ILE A 32 1.45 -10.74 -4.60
N THR A 33 0.34 -10.26 -5.16
CA THR A 33 -0.92 -11.02 -5.21
C THR A 33 -0.81 -12.31 -6.02
N GLU A 34 -0.10 -12.29 -7.15
CA GLU A 34 0.13 -13.48 -7.97
C GLU A 34 1.02 -14.52 -7.24
N ALA A 35 1.97 -14.07 -6.41
CA ALA A 35 2.87 -14.95 -5.68
C ALA A 35 2.26 -15.54 -4.40
N PHE A 36 1.43 -14.77 -3.67
CA PHE A 36 0.97 -15.13 -2.32
C PHE A 36 -0.55 -15.23 -2.16
N GLY A 37 -1.31 -14.90 -3.21
CA GLY A 37 -2.76 -14.86 -3.18
C GLY A 37 -3.33 -13.57 -2.58
N ILE A 38 -4.62 -13.34 -2.85
CA ILE A 38 -5.32 -12.13 -2.42
C ILE A 38 -5.54 -12.08 -0.90
N ASP A 39 -5.65 -13.24 -0.24
CA ASP A 39 -5.90 -13.31 1.20
C ASP A 39 -4.76 -12.77 2.06
N LEU A 40 -3.53 -12.69 1.52
CA LEU A 40 -2.41 -12.06 2.20
C LEU A 40 -2.72 -10.61 2.60
N TRP A 41 -3.47 -9.89 1.76
CA TRP A 41 -3.84 -8.50 2.01
C TRP A 41 -4.83 -8.32 3.16
N ARG A 42 -5.55 -9.37 3.59
CA ARG A 42 -6.37 -9.34 4.82
C ARG A 42 -5.52 -9.18 6.09
N ARG A 43 -4.23 -9.50 6.00
CA ARG A 43 -3.24 -9.33 7.08
C ARG A 43 -2.20 -8.26 6.73
N GLY A 44 -2.52 -7.41 5.76
CA GLY A 44 -1.64 -6.37 5.24
C GLY A 44 -1.80 -5.04 5.96
N LEU A 45 -0.68 -4.37 6.23
CA LEU A 45 -0.62 -2.99 6.66
C LEU A 45 0.14 -2.18 5.61
N VAL A 46 -0.43 -1.04 5.20
CA VAL A 46 0.32 -0.03 4.45
C VAL A 46 1.09 0.81 5.45
N VAL A 47 2.41 0.88 5.28
CA VAL A 47 3.31 1.60 6.18
C VAL A 47 3.98 2.72 5.39
N LEU A 48 3.83 3.96 5.87
CA LEU A 48 4.45 5.13 5.25
C LEU A 48 5.66 5.59 6.07
N THR A 49 6.85 5.45 5.48
CA THR A 49 8.13 5.91 6.04
C THR A 49 8.33 7.41 5.78
N HIS A 50 9.39 8.01 6.32
CA HIS A 50 9.65 9.45 6.21
C HIS A 50 8.53 10.31 6.84
N ALA A 51 7.94 9.84 7.95
CA ALA A 51 6.83 10.52 8.63
C ALA A 51 7.20 11.92 9.16
N GLN A 52 8.47 12.20 9.42
CA GLN A 52 8.94 13.52 9.82
C GLN A 52 9.19 14.43 8.60
N LEU A 53 8.20 14.57 7.72
CA LEU A 53 8.27 15.52 6.59
C LEU A 53 7.48 16.81 6.92
N SER A 54 7.86 17.90 6.26
CA SER A 54 7.09 19.14 6.25
C SER A 54 6.36 19.24 4.90
N PRO A 55 5.03 19.12 4.84
CA PRO A 55 4.31 19.12 3.58
C PRO A 55 4.57 20.41 2.77
N PRO A 56 4.67 20.31 1.44
CA PRO A 56 4.84 21.48 0.59
C PRO A 56 3.54 22.31 0.49
N ASP A 57 3.66 23.50 -0.07
CA ASP A 57 2.52 24.36 -0.47
C ASP A 57 1.59 24.77 0.67
N GLY A 58 2.07 24.72 1.92
CA GLY A 58 1.28 25.10 3.09
C GLY A 58 0.18 24.10 3.46
N LEU A 59 0.21 22.88 2.91
CA LEU A 59 -0.71 21.81 3.31
C LEU A 59 -0.49 21.43 4.77
N SER A 60 -1.58 21.11 5.48
CA SER A 60 -1.46 20.50 6.80
C SER A 60 -0.88 19.08 6.70
N TYR A 61 -0.20 18.64 7.76
CA TYR A 61 0.35 17.28 7.82
C TYR A 61 -0.74 16.22 7.62
N ASP A 62 -1.88 16.37 8.30
CA ASP A 62 -2.98 15.42 8.22
C ASP A 62 -3.60 15.36 6.81
N GLU A 63 -3.72 16.49 6.13
CA GLU A 63 -4.21 16.53 4.75
C GLU A 63 -3.26 15.84 3.78
N PHE A 64 -1.95 16.12 3.90
CA PHE A 64 -0.93 15.48 3.07
C PHE A 64 -0.89 13.96 3.32
N LEU A 65 -0.92 13.56 4.59
CA LEU A 65 -0.98 12.16 5.01
C LEU A 65 -2.22 11.45 4.47
N SER A 66 -3.38 12.08 4.58
CA SER A 66 -4.65 11.51 4.10
C SER A 66 -4.60 11.28 2.58
N ARG A 67 -4.24 12.31 1.80
CA ARG A 67 -4.14 12.22 0.34
C ARG A 67 -3.16 11.13 -0.09
N ARG A 68 -1.99 11.07 0.54
CA ARG A 68 -0.95 10.06 0.22
C ARG A 68 -1.41 8.65 0.57
N SER A 69 -2.01 8.47 1.75
CA SER A 69 -2.52 7.18 2.21
C SER A 69 -3.61 6.65 1.29
N GLU A 70 -4.56 7.50 0.89
CA GLU A 70 -5.62 7.15 -0.06
C GLU A 70 -5.06 6.76 -1.43
N ALA A 71 -4.05 7.47 -1.93
CA ALA A 71 -3.40 7.15 -3.20
C ALA A 71 -2.74 5.76 -3.17
N VAL A 72 -1.98 5.44 -2.12
CA VAL A 72 -1.37 4.11 -1.96
C VAL A 72 -2.43 3.03 -1.85
N LEU A 73 -3.42 3.23 -0.98
CA LEU A 73 -4.51 2.26 -0.77
C LEU A 73 -5.29 1.99 -2.06
N ARG A 74 -5.49 3.02 -2.90
CA ARG A 74 -6.12 2.87 -4.20
C ARG A 74 -5.31 1.95 -5.11
N ILE A 75 -3.99 2.11 -5.18
CA ILE A 75 -3.14 1.22 -5.97
C ILE A 75 -3.11 -0.19 -5.41
N VAL A 76 -3.00 -0.35 -4.08
CA VAL A 76 -3.06 -1.69 -3.46
C VAL A 76 -4.36 -2.39 -3.86
N ARG A 77 -5.51 -1.71 -3.78
CA ARG A 77 -6.79 -2.28 -4.19
C ARG A 77 -6.84 -2.63 -5.68
N LEU A 78 -6.37 -1.73 -6.54
CA LEU A 78 -6.40 -1.90 -8.00
C LEU A 78 -5.41 -2.96 -8.51
N GLY A 79 -4.22 -3.06 -7.90
CA GLY A 79 -3.20 -4.04 -8.22
C GLY A 79 -3.56 -5.43 -7.73
N ALA A 80 -4.09 -5.53 -6.51
CA ALA A 80 -4.49 -6.80 -5.92
C ALA A 80 -5.89 -7.27 -6.36
N ARG A 81 -6.62 -6.45 -7.13
CA ARG A 81 -7.99 -6.73 -7.59
C ARG A 81 -8.97 -6.98 -6.44
N ILE A 82 -8.76 -6.26 -5.34
CA ILE A 82 -9.60 -6.35 -4.13
C ILE A 82 -10.96 -5.73 -4.41
N ARG A 83 -12.01 -6.52 -4.20
CA ARG A 83 -13.41 -6.11 -4.24
C ARG A 83 -13.91 -5.82 -2.83
N LYS A 84 -14.95 -5.01 -2.73
CA LYS A 84 -15.56 -4.64 -1.43
C LYS A 84 -16.07 -5.87 -0.64
N GLN A 85 -16.39 -6.95 -1.36
CA GLN A 85 -16.85 -8.24 -0.81
C GLN A 85 -15.70 -9.09 -0.25
N ASP A 86 -14.44 -8.85 -0.66
CA ASP A 86 -13.29 -9.63 -0.22
C ASP A 86 -12.85 -9.24 1.22
N PHE A 87 -13.59 -8.38 1.91
CA PHE A 87 -13.41 -8.04 3.32
C PHE A 87 -14.69 -8.18 4.15
N GLN A 88 -15.76 -8.72 3.56
CA GLN A 88 -16.90 -9.27 4.30
C GLN A 88 -16.61 -10.73 4.66
#